data_AF-A0A357ZDU9-F1
#
_entry.id   AF-A0A357ZDU9-F1
#
_cell.length_a   1.000
_cell.length_b   1.000
_cell.length_c   1.000
_cell.angle_alpha   90.00
_cell.angle_beta   90.00
_cell.angle_gamma   90.00
#
_symmetry.space_group_name_H-M   'P 1'
#
loop_
_entity.id
_entity.type
_entity.pdbx_description
1 polymer ?
#
loop_
_entity_poly.entity_id
_entity_poly.type
_entity_poly.pdbx_seq_one_letter_code
_entity_poly.pdbx_strand_id
1 'polypeptide(L)'
;MDAVGLDAKAFFSRSPFMLSGGEKHRVAIASILAMRPGFLLLDEPTAGLDARGRAFVHNLIEQMVRATTGVIVVSHEIEEFESRVQKHLVLKEGRLWGL
;
A
#
# COMPACT_ATOMS: atom_id res chain seq x y z
N MET A 1 -8.95 -1.71 12.32
CA MET A 1 -9.37 -1.50 10.92
C MET A 1 -9.46 -0.02 10.56
N ASP A 2 -9.49 0.86 11.56
CA ASP A 2 -9.50 2.33 11.39
C ASP A 2 -8.33 2.85 10.56
N ALA A 3 -7.14 2.25 10.67
CA ALA A 3 -5.96 2.58 9.86
C ALA A 3 -6.21 2.44 8.34
N VAL A 4 -7.18 1.60 7.93
CA VAL A 4 -7.56 1.44 6.52
C VAL A 4 -8.95 2.03 6.22
N GLY A 5 -9.49 2.86 7.11
CA GLY A 5 -10.80 3.50 6.91
C GLY A 5 -11.97 2.53 6.85
N LEU A 6 -11.85 1.35 7.47
CA LEU A 6 -12.93 0.37 7.59
C LEU A 6 -13.42 0.30 9.05
N ASP A 7 -14.74 0.32 9.23
CA ASP A 7 -15.34 0.04 10.54
C ASP A 7 -15.19 -1.44 10.88
N ALA A 8 -14.40 -1.74 11.91
CA ALA A 8 -14.17 -3.10 12.36
C ALA A 8 -15.47 -3.85 12.68
N LYS A 9 -16.47 -3.18 13.28
CA LYS A 9 -17.72 -3.83 13.69
C LYS A 9 -18.57 -4.20 12.48
N ALA A 10 -18.67 -3.31 11.50
CA ALA A 10 -19.44 -3.56 10.28
C ALA A 10 -18.84 -4.66 9.39
N PHE A 11 -17.52 -4.88 9.46
CA PHE A 11 -16.82 -5.83 8.60
C PHE A 11 -16.51 -7.18 9.27
N PHE A 12 -16.51 -7.26 10.60
CA PHE A 12 -16.11 -8.45 11.35
C PHE A 12 -16.85 -9.73 10.92
N SER A 13 -18.15 -9.63 10.63
CA SER A 13 -19.00 -10.76 10.23
C SER A 13 -19.24 -10.87 8.72
N ARG A 14 -18.67 -9.96 7.90
CA ARG A 14 -18.86 -9.99 6.44
C ARG A 14 -17.88 -10.97 5.81
N SER A 15 -18.40 -11.83 4.93
CA SER A 15 -17.56 -12.68 4.09
C SER A 15 -16.69 -11.82 3.16
N PRO A 16 -15.36 -12.08 3.06
CA PRO A 16 -14.48 -11.39 2.11
C PRO A 16 -14.97 -11.45 0.66
N PHE A 17 -15.71 -12.50 0.29
CA PHE A 17 -16.28 -12.65 -1.05
C PHE A 17 -17.38 -11.61 -1.37
N MET A 18 -18.04 -11.09 -0.34
CA MET A 18 -19.13 -10.09 -0.43
C MET A 18 -18.63 -8.64 -0.40
N LEU A 19 -17.30 -8.43 -0.38
CA LEU A 19 -16.68 -7.12 -0.36
C LEU A 19 -16.50 -6.59 -1.80
N SER A 20 -16.71 -5.29 -1.99
CA SER A 20 -16.29 -4.56 -3.19
C SER A 20 -14.78 -4.67 -3.38
N GLY A 21 -14.29 -4.43 -4.60
CA GLY A 21 -12.84 -4.47 -4.90
C GLY A 21 -12.01 -3.58 -3.96
N GLY A 22 -12.48 -2.35 -3.71
CA GLY A 22 -11.82 -1.43 -2.79
C GLY A 22 -11.86 -1.88 -1.32
N GLU A 23 -12.96 -2.50 -0.87
CA GLU A 23 -13.03 -3.10 0.47
C GLU A 23 -12.09 -4.30 0.61
N LYS A 24 -12.02 -5.18 -0.40
CA LYS A 24 -11.08 -6.31 -0.43
C LYS A 24 -9.63 -5.83 -0.32
N HIS A 25 -9.29 -4.81 -1.10
CA HIS A 25 -7.96 -4.20 -1.07
C HIS A 25 -7.64 -3.64 0.33
N ARG A 26 -8.57 -2.89 0.93
CA ARG A 26 -8.40 -2.35 2.29
C ARG A 26 -8.25 -3.44 3.36
N VAL A 27 -9.04 -4.51 3.31
CA VAL A 27 -8.93 -5.65 4.23
C VAL A 27 -7.58 -6.36 4.05
N ALA A 28 -7.12 -6.54 2.82
CA ALA A 28 -5.80 -7.13 2.56
C ALA A 28 -4.68 -6.30 3.20
N ILE A 29 -4.67 -4.98 3.02
CA ILE A 29 -3.66 -4.14 3.66
C ILE A 29 -3.79 -4.18 5.19
N ALA A 30 -5.02 -4.16 5.72
CA ALA A 30 -5.24 -4.27 7.17
C ALA A 30 -4.68 -5.58 7.75
N SER A 31 -4.81 -6.70 7.03
CA SER A 31 -4.24 -7.97 7.46
C SER A 31 -2.71 -7.96 7.53
N ILE A 32 -2.05 -7.28 6.57
CA ILE A 32 -0.60 -7.13 6.57
C ILE A 32 -0.16 -6.22 7.73
N LEU A 33 -0.85 -5.10 7.93
CA LEU A 33 -0.58 -4.16 9.02
C LEU A 33 -0.74 -4.79 10.41
N ALA A 34 -1.71 -5.68 10.58
CA ALA A 34 -1.93 -6.38 11.83
C ALA A 34 -0.70 -7.20 12.28
N MET A 35 0.16 -7.61 11.34
CA MET A 35 1.40 -8.33 11.62
C MET A 35 2.52 -7.44 12.16
N ARG A 36 2.37 -6.11 12.12
CA ARG A 36 3.40 -5.12 12.51
C ARG A 36 4.76 -5.38 11.84
N PRO A 37 4.82 -5.42 10.50
CA PRO A 37 6.06 -5.74 9.81
C PRO A 37 7.10 -4.63 9.99
N GLY A 38 8.38 -5.01 10.10
CA GLY A 38 9.49 -4.06 10.06
C GLY A 38 9.71 -3.47 8.67
N PHE A 39 9.36 -4.22 7.62
CA PHE A 39 9.41 -3.80 6.22
C PHE A 39 8.20 -4.28 5.43
N LEU A 40 7.75 -3.46 4.48
CA LEU A 40 6.66 -3.76 3.56
C LEU A 40 7.13 -3.61 2.12
N LEU A 41 6.89 -4.63 1.30
CA LEU A 41 7.07 -4.58 -0.14
C LEU A 41 5.70 -4.49 -0.80
N LEU A 42 5.50 -3.46 -1.61
CA LEU A 42 4.26 -3.19 -2.33
C LEU A 42 4.52 -3.23 -3.82
N ASP A 43 3.91 -4.19 -4.51
CA ASP A 43 4.00 -4.34 -5.96
C ASP A 43 2.78 -3.68 -6.62
N GLU A 44 3.03 -2.62 -7.39
CA GLU A 44 2.02 -1.81 -8.10
C GLU A 44 0.78 -1.48 -7.24
N PRO A 45 0.94 -0.88 -6.04
CA PRO A 45 -0.13 -0.77 -5.04
C PRO A 45 -1.31 0.11 -5.47
N THR A 46 -1.13 0.91 -6.50
CA THR A 46 -2.08 1.88 -7.03
C THR A 46 -2.70 1.45 -8.37
N ALA A 47 -2.26 0.31 -8.93
CA ALA A 47 -2.71 -0.16 -10.23
C ALA A 47 -4.22 -0.41 -10.28
N GLY A 48 -4.87 0.12 -11.33
CA GLY A 48 -6.31 -0.04 -11.55
C GLY A 48 -7.20 0.74 -10.57
N LEU A 49 -6.64 1.59 -9.71
CA LEU A 49 -7.41 2.44 -8.80
C LEU A 49 -7.77 3.78 -9.45
N ASP A 50 -8.97 4.26 -9.14
CA ASP A 50 -9.35 5.63 -9.44
C ASP A 50 -8.57 6.64 -8.57
N ALA A 51 -8.75 7.94 -8.81
CA ALA A 51 -8.04 8.99 -8.07
C ALA A 51 -8.27 8.92 -6.55
N ARG A 52 -9.46 8.48 -6.11
CA ARG A 52 -9.80 8.37 -4.68
C ARG A 52 -9.10 7.17 -4.05
N GLY A 53 -9.04 6.04 -4.76
CA GLY A 53 -8.31 4.84 -4.36
C GLY A 53 -6.81 5.09 -4.26
N ARG A 54 -6.22 5.78 -5.24
CA ARG A 54 -4.80 6.18 -5.20
C ARG A 54 -4.47 7.05 -4.00
N ALA A 55 -5.24 8.12 -3.79
CA ALA A 55 -5.08 8.99 -2.62
C ALA A 55 -5.17 8.23 -1.29
N PHE A 56 -6.08 7.26 -1.19
CA PHE A 56 -6.19 6.39 -0.02
C PHE A 56 -4.91 5.55 0.20
N VAL A 57 -4.41 4.90 -0.85
CA VAL A 57 -3.19 4.06 -0.77
C VAL A 57 -1.97 4.91 -0.40
N HIS A 58 -1.80 6.10 -0.99
CA HIS A 58 -0.70 6.99 -0.64
C HIS A 58 -0.73 7.40 0.83
N ASN A 59 -1.88 7.82 1.34
CA ASN A 59 -2.03 8.21 2.75
C ASN A 59 -1.69 7.04 3.69
N LEU A 60 -2.04 5.82 3.29
CA LEU A 60 -1.77 4.62 4.05
C LEU A 60 -0.26 4.29 4.09
N ILE A 61 0.43 4.40 2.96
CA ILE A 61 1.88 4.25 2.88
C ILE A 61 2.58 5.29 3.77
N GLU A 62 2.14 6.55 3.74
CA GLU A 62 2.72 7.60 4.59
C GLU A 62 2.53 7.32 6.08
N GLN A 63 1.36 6.81 6.48
CA GLN A 63 1.11 6.41 7.86
C GLN A 63 2.04 5.28 8.30
N MET A 64 2.29 4.30 7.44
CA MET A 64 3.23 3.20 7.71
C MET A 64 4.66 3.70 7.90
N VAL A 65 5.13 4.57 7.01
CA VAL A 65 6.46 5.17 7.11
C VAL A 65 6.61 5.95 8.43
N ARG A 66 5.58 6.71 8.82
CA ARG A 66 5.55 7.43 10.11
C ARG A 66 5.55 6.48 11.32
N ALA A 67 4.98 5.29 11.18
CA ALA A 67 4.96 4.27 12.21
C ALA A 67 6.26 3.44 12.30
N THR A 68 7.36 3.89 11.67
CA THR A 68 8.69 3.26 11.63
C THR A 68 8.79 1.97 10.81
N THR A 69 7.79 1.68 9.97
CA THR A 69 7.87 0.60 8.99
C THR A 69 8.63 1.05 7.75
N GLY A 70 9.67 0.32 7.34
CA GLY A 70 10.31 0.55 6.05
C GLY A 70 9.39 0.14 4.90
N VAL A 71 9.30 0.94 3.83
CA VAL A 71 8.43 0.63 2.69
C VAL A 71 9.25 0.65 1.41
N ILE A 72 9.08 -0.39 0.59
CA ILE A 72 9.58 -0.47 -0.78
C ILE A 72 8.36 -0.56 -1.69
N VAL A 73 8.26 0.38 -2.63
CA VAL A 73 7.24 0.37 -3.67
C VAL A 73 7.91 -0.02 -4.98
N VAL A 74 7.33 -0.99 -5.67
CA VAL A 74 7.66 -1.34 -7.05
C VAL A 74 6.57 -0.73 -7.92
N SER A 75 6.94 0.19 -8.80
CA SER A 75 6.03 0.76 -9.78
C SER A 75 6.77 1.24 -11.02
N HIS A 76 6.05 1.29 -12.14
CA HIS A 76 6.50 1.93 -13.38
C HIS A 76 6.15 3.43 -13.46
N GLU A 77 5.30 3.95 -12.58
CA GLU A 77 4.92 5.37 -12.53
C GLU A 77 5.78 6.15 -11.52
N ILE A 78 6.96 6.63 -11.95
CA ILE A 78 7.90 7.34 -11.07
C ILE A 78 7.28 8.62 -10.47
N GLU A 79 6.57 9.39 -11.30
CA GLU A 79 5.96 10.68 -10.92
C GLU A 79 5.00 10.55 -9.73
N GLU A 80 4.37 9.38 -9.57
CA GLU A 80 3.43 9.11 -8.48
C GLU A 80 4.11 9.10 -7.10
N PHE A 81 5.36 8.66 -7.04
CA PHE A 81 6.10 8.46 -5.79
C PHE A 81 7.32 9.37 -5.62
N GLU A 82 7.69 10.14 -6.65
CA GLU A 82 8.93 10.91 -6.70
C GLU A 82 9.15 11.82 -5.49
N SER A 83 8.08 12.49 -5.04
CA SER A 83 8.12 13.41 -3.89
C SER A 83 7.95 12.73 -2.53
N ARG A 84 7.72 11.42 -2.49
CA ARG A 84 7.34 10.66 -1.28
C ARG A 84 8.41 9.67 -0.81
N VAL A 85 9.37 9.32 -1.66
CA VAL A 85 10.41 8.34 -1.35
C VAL A 85 11.75 9.00 -1.00
N GLN A 86 12.51 8.34 -0.14
CA GLN A 86 13.86 8.78 0.23
C GLN A 86 14.91 8.39 -0.81
N LYS A 87 14.64 7.33 -1.60
CA LYS A 87 15.55 6.80 -2.62
C LYS A 87 14.76 6.21 -3.78
N HIS A 88 15.29 6.41 -4.98
CA HIS A 88 14.85 5.70 -6.19
C HIS A 88 15.92 4.69 -6.60
N LEU A 89 15.48 3.50 -6.97
CA LEU A 89 16.32 2.45 -7.54
C LEU A 89 15.69 2.01 -8.85
N VAL A 90 16.49 1.93 -9.91
CA VAL A 90 16.01 1.49 -11.23
C VAL A 90 16.45 0.03 -11.43
N LEU A 91 15.50 -0.86 -11.70
CA LEU A 91 15.81 -2.23 -12.10
C LEU A 91 15.89 -2.32 -13.63
N LYS A 92 17.05 -2.70 -14.17
CA LYS A 92 17.27 -2.90 -15.60
C LYS A 92 17.97 -4.23 -15.83
N GLU A 93 17.38 -5.08 -16.68
CA GLU A 93 17.96 -6.39 -17.06
C GLU A 93 18.33 -7.26 -15.85
N GLY A 94 17.47 -7.27 -14.82
CA GLY A 94 17.69 -8.03 -13.59
C GLY A 94 18.76 -7.45 -12.66
N ARG A 95 19.25 -6.23 -12.91
CA ARG A 95 20.24 -5.53 -12.08
C ARG A 95 19.70 -4.19 -11.59
N LEU A 96 20.00 -3.87 -10.33
CA LEU A 96 19.74 -2.53 -9.80
C LEU A 96 20.80 -1.57 -10.34
N TRP A 97 20.34 -0.45 -10.88
CA TRP A 97 21.15 0.60 -11.46
C TRP A 97 21.18 1.81 -10.51
N GLY A 98 22.37 2.37 -10.26
CA GLY A 98 22.56 3.51 -9.35
C GLY A 98 22.85 3.15 -7.88
N LEU A 99 23.27 1.91 -7.61
CA LEU A 99 23.90 1.49 -6.35
C LEU A 99 25.42 1.46 -6.47
#